data_AF-A0A1U7W5Y0-F1
#
_entry.id   AF-A0A1U7W5Y0-F1
#
_cell.length_a   1.000
_cell.length_b   1.000
_cell.length_c   1.000
_cell.angle_alpha   90.00
_cell.angle_beta   90.00
_cell.angle_gamma   90.00
#
_symmetry.space_group_name_H-M   'P 1'
#
loop_
_entity.id
_entity.type
_entity.pdbx_description
1 polymer ?
#
loop_
_entity_poly.entity_id
_entity_poly.type
_entity_poly.pdbx_seq_one_letter_code
_entity_poly.pdbx_strand_id
1 'polypeptide(L)'
;MVSSTILIQQPTNLFHQPEFQHQLWRQGCAAPLQKQPIIICSSNKGRSRPLRVTASANGAATSSTLEGYDSSPTPSAFPLFTPPSQPHDTPASQLELADPDFYKIGYVRSFRAYGIEFREGPDGYGVFASRDVEPLRRARVIMEIPLELMLTISKKLPWMFFPDIIPVGHPIFDIINSTNPETDSDLRLACLLLYAFDCKDNFWQLYGDFLPSDDECTSFLLATEEDLLELQDEKLASTMREQQQRALEFWEKNWHSAVPLKIKRLARDPERFIWAMCIAQSRSINLQMRIGALVQDANLLVPYADMMNHSFQPNCFFHWRFKDRMLEVMINAGQRIRKGDEMTVDYMAGQKNNFFMQRYGFSSPVNPWDVIHFTGDAKIHLDTFLSVFNISGLPGEYYHNSRLSNDGDSFVDGAIIAAARTLPTWSDGDLLPIPSLERKAVKELQEECHQMLAEFPTTSDEDQKILDSMPDCRRTLEAAIKYRLHRKLLIEKVIQALDIYQDRILF
;
A
#
# COMPACT_ATOMS: atom_id res chain seq x y z
N MET A 1 -38.90 18.76 -15.96
CA MET A 1 -38.56 17.74 -14.95
C MET A 1 -37.05 17.72 -14.84
N VAL A 2 -36.52 18.33 -13.78
CA VAL A 2 -35.08 18.48 -13.54
C VAL A 2 -34.66 17.30 -12.67
N SER A 3 -33.78 16.44 -13.20
CA SER A 3 -33.26 15.29 -12.47
C SER A 3 -31.91 15.68 -11.86
N SER A 4 -31.92 15.96 -10.56
CA SER A 4 -30.72 16.23 -9.78
C SER A 4 -30.00 14.92 -9.43
N THR A 5 -28.90 14.65 -10.11
CA THR A 5 -27.99 13.55 -9.75
C THR A 5 -27.05 14.04 -8.65
N ILE A 6 -27.24 13.52 -7.44
CA ILE A 6 -26.36 13.76 -6.30
C ILE A 6 -25.09 12.90 -6.51
N LEU A 7 -23.98 13.54 -6.87
CA LEU A 7 -22.65 12.96 -6.77
C LEU A 7 -22.31 12.79 -5.29
N ILE A 8 -22.15 11.55 -4.84
CA ILE A 8 -21.56 11.24 -3.54
C ILE A 8 -20.04 11.30 -3.73
N GLN A 9 -19.43 12.43 -3.36
CA GLN A 9 -17.99 12.54 -3.20
C GLN A 9 -17.54 11.55 -2.12
N GLN A 10 -16.62 10.65 -2.49
CA GLN A 10 -15.85 9.88 -1.53
C GLN A 10 -14.88 10.82 -0.79
N PRO A 11 -14.66 10.65 0.53
CA PRO A 11 -13.61 11.37 1.21
C PRO A 11 -12.26 10.80 0.77
N THR A 12 -11.52 11.56 -0.03
CA THR A 12 -10.07 11.40 -0.18
C THR A 12 -9.44 11.65 1.18
N ASN A 13 -8.93 10.60 1.82
CA ASN A 13 -8.02 10.76 2.95
C ASN A 13 -6.73 11.35 2.40
N LEU A 14 -6.66 12.68 2.38
CA LEU A 14 -5.43 13.42 2.17
C LEU A 14 -4.47 13.08 3.32
N PHE A 15 -3.55 12.17 3.05
CA PHE A 15 -2.34 12.04 3.85
C PHE A 15 -1.59 13.38 3.74
N HIS A 16 -1.59 14.15 4.83
CA HIS A 16 -0.75 15.34 4.92
C HIS A 16 0.73 14.91 4.88
N GLN A 17 1.42 15.28 3.81
CA GLN A 17 2.88 15.26 3.71
C GLN A 17 3.49 16.36 4.59
N PRO A 18 4.61 16.11 5.28
CA PRO A 18 5.59 17.14 5.57
C PRO A 18 6.52 17.28 4.35
N GLU A 19 6.47 18.44 3.70
CA GLU A 19 7.45 18.83 2.70
C GLU A 19 8.84 18.94 3.35
N PHE A 20 9.76 18.03 2.98
CA PHE A 20 11.19 18.25 3.21
C PHE A 20 11.70 19.20 2.11
N GLN A 21 11.64 20.50 2.36
CA GLN A 21 12.37 21.50 1.58
C GLN A 21 13.27 22.33 2.51
N HIS A 22 14.57 22.25 2.27
CA HIS A 22 15.56 23.15 2.86
C HIS A 22 15.46 24.55 2.23
N GLN A 23 15.24 25.55 3.09
CA GLN A 23 15.67 26.96 3.05
C GLN A 23 15.35 27.85 1.83
N LEU A 24 14.58 28.93 2.08
CA LEU A 24 15.07 30.32 2.08
C LEU A 24 14.00 31.29 2.63
N TRP A 25 14.42 32.16 3.56
CA TRP A 25 13.60 33.13 4.28
C TRP A 25 13.11 34.30 3.40
N ARG A 26 11.85 34.75 3.60
CA ARG A 26 11.53 36.14 4.01
C ARG A 26 10.04 36.36 4.35
N GLN A 27 9.87 37.26 5.32
CA GLN A 27 8.68 37.71 6.08
C GLN A 27 7.49 38.23 5.25
N GLY A 28 6.27 38.09 5.81
CA GLY A 28 5.12 38.90 5.41
C GLY A 28 3.77 38.57 6.07
N CYS A 29 3.55 39.11 7.26
CA CYS A 29 2.27 39.56 7.87
C CYS A 29 0.98 38.72 7.77
N ALA A 30 0.49 38.32 8.96
CA ALA A 30 -0.84 37.82 9.24
C ALA A 30 -1.88 38.94 9.46
N ALA A 31 -3.14 38.70 9.04
CA ALA A 31 -4.34 39.15 9.77
C ALA A 31 -5.58 38.32 9.35
N PRO A 32 -6.58 38.09 10.24
CA PRO A 32 -7.54 36.99 10.15
C PRO A 32 -8.96 37.45 9.78
N LEU A 33 -9.81 36.53 9.29
CA LEU A 33 -11.25 36.79 9.14
C LEU A 33 -12.15 35.75 9.84
N GLN A 34 -13.21 36.31 10.43
CA GLN A 34 -14.08 35.82 11.48
C GLN A 34 -14.99 34.64 11.09
N LYS A 35 -15.29 33.85 12.12
CA LYS A 35 -16.38 32.87 12.20
C LYS A 35 -17.74 33.57 12.32
N GLN A 36 -18.77 33.04 11.67
CA GLN A 36 -20.17 33.25 12.03
C GLN A 36 -20.88 31.91 12.29
N PRO A 37 -21.87 31.85 13.22
CA PRO A 37 -22.47 30.61 13.72
C PRO A 37 -23.69 30.17 12.90
N ILE A 38 -23.87 28.85 12.76
CA ILE A 38 -25.07 28.24 12.17
C ILE A 38 -26.09 27.92 13.28
N ILE A 39 -27.32 28.35 13.01
CA ILE A 39 -28.51 28.25 13.86
C ILE A 39 -29.05 26.80 13.89
N ILE A 40 -29.37 26.33 15.09
CA ILE A 40 -30.02 25.04 15.38
C ILE A 40 -31.54 25.21 15.25
N CYS A 41 -32.19 24.35 14.47
CA CYS A 41 -33.65 24.16 14.52
C CYS A 41 -33.98 22.69 14.75
N SER A 42 -34.65 22.44 15.87
CA SER A 42 -35.27 21.18 16.29
C SER A 42 -36.61 20.95 15.59
N SER A 43 -36.92 19.70 15.20
CA SER A 43 -38.30 19.19 15.36
C SER A 43 -38.34 17.67 15.47
N ASN A 44 -39.08 17.22 16.49
CA ASN A 44 -39.52 15.85 16.75
C ASN A 44 -40.73 15.49 15.88
N LYS A 45 -40.86 14.20 15.49
CA LYS A 45 -42.00 13.33 15.83
C LYS A 45 -41.92 11.99 15.07
N GLY A 46 -42.00 10.89 15.82
CA GLY A 46 -42.07 9.53 15.29
C GLY A 46 -43.47 9.08 14.87
N ARG A 47 -43.53 7.89 14.25
CA ARG A 47 -44.67 6.98 14.29
C ARG A 47 -44.26 5.58 13.85
N SER A 48 -44.50 4.64 14.75
CA SER A 48 -44.45 3.19 14.57
C SER A 48 -45.81 2.68 14.05
N ARG A 49 -45.81 1.55 13.31
CA ARG A 49 -46.76 0.42 13.43
C ARG A 49 -46.43 -0.73 12.42
N PRO A 50 -46.91 -1.97 12.68
CA PRO A 50 -46.19 -3.21 12.35
C PRO A 50 -46.80 -4.03 11.19
N LEU A 51 -46.01 -5.04 10.78
CA LEU A 51 -46.31 -6.12 9.83
C LEU A 51 -47.44 -7.05 10.31
N ARG A 52 -48.28 -7.50 9.38
CA ARG A 52 -49.25 -8.58 9.59
C ARG A 52 -49.07 -9.64 8.49
N VAL A 53 -48.86 -10.87 8.94
CA VAL A 53 -48.83 -12.12 8.16
C VAL A 53 -50.27 -12.60 7.94
N THR A 54 -50.60 -13.06 6.74
CA THR A 54 -51.74 -13.97 6.50
C THR A 54 -51.43 -14.91 5.35
N ALA A 55 -51.43 -16.20 5.64
CA ALA A 55 -51.55 -17.30 4.68
C ALA A 55 -53.04 -17.52 4.32
N SER A 56 -53.32 -17.95 3.10
CA SER A 56 -54.45 -18.86 2.81
C SER A 56 -54.29 -19.49 1.42
N ALA A 57 -54.63 -20.77 1.38
CA ALA A 57 -54.64 -21.68 0.25
C ALA A 57 -55.98 -21.66 -0.52
N ASN A 58 -56.06 -22.59 -1.50
CA ASN A 58 -57.17 -23.00 -2.39
C ASN A 58 -57.01 -22.44 -3.83
N GLY A 59 -56.92 -23.21 -4.92
CA GLY A 59 -57.27 -24.62 -5.16
C GLY A 59 -58.55 -24.71 -6.00
N ALA A 60 -58.43 -24.88 -7.32
CA ALA A 60 -59.48 -25.44 -8.19
C ALA A 60 -58.91 -25.83 -9.56
N ALA A 61 -59.26 -27.04 -9.99
CA ALA A 61 -58.79 -27.72 -11.18
C ALA A 61 -59.79 -27.62 -12.33
N THR A 62 -59.30 -27.68 -13.57
CA THR A 62 -60.04 -28.17 -14.75
C THR A 62 -59.08 -28.87 -15.71
N SER A 63 -59.40 -30.12 -16.02
CA SER A 63 -58.66 -31.04 -16.89
C SER A 63 -59.17 -31.01 -18.34
N SER A 64 -58.27 -31.17 -19.32
CA SER A 64 -58.53 -32.01 -20.50
C SER A 64 -57.27 -32.27 -21.33
N THR A 65 -56.85 -33.56 -21.35
CA THR A 65 -56.32 -34.38 -22.48
C THR A 65 -55.15 -33.82 -23.33
N LEU A 66 -53.92 -34.35 -23.24
CA LEU A 66 -53.34 -35.65 -23.66
C LEU A 66 -52.65 -35.58 -25.03
N GLU A 67 -51.33 -35.76 -25.01
CA GLU A 67 -50.37 -36.28 -26.02
C GLU A 67 -49.00 -35.67 -25.67
N GLY A 68 -47.87 -36.34 -25.44
CA GLY A 68 -47.45 -37.73 -25.38
C GLY A 68 -45.94 -37.72 -25.05
N TYR A 69 -45.41 -38.90 -24.69
CA TYR A 69 -44.01 -39.28 -24.45
C TYR A 69 -43.47 -39.32 -23.01
N ASP A 70 -43.29 -40.58 -22.59
CA ASP A 70 -42.49 -41.10 -21.48
C ASP A 70 -41.10 -40.44 -21.34
N SER A 71 -40.77 -40.04 -20.10
CA SER A 71 -39.73 -40.74 -19.34
C SER A 71 -39.69 -40.24 -17.90
N SER A 72 -39.54 -41.19 -16.97
CA SER A 72 -39.52 -41.04 -15.52
C SER A 72 -38.62 -39.92 -14.98
N PRO A 73 -39.03 -39.23 -13.89
CA PRO A 73 -38.29 -38.09 -13.32
C PRO A 73 -37.08 -38.56 -12.51
N THR A 74 -35.90 -38.03 -12.84
CA THR A 74 -34.75 -38.00 -11.92
C THR A 74 -35.08 -37.10 -10.71
N PRO A 75 -34.85 -37.55 -9.46
CA PRO A 75 -35.13 -36.74 -8.29
C PRO A 75 -34.22 -35.51 -8.28
N SER A 76 -34.83 -34.31 -8.24
CA SER A 76 -34.11 -33.05 -8.10
C SER A 76 -33.25 -33.08 -6.83
N ALA A 77 -31.94 -33.13 -7.01
CA ALA A 77 -30.99 -33.01 -5.90
C ALA A 77 -31.17 -31.64 -5.24
N PHE A 78 -31.50 -31.66 -3.95
CA PHE A 78 -31.48 -30.46 -3.11
C PHE A 78 -30.07 -29.83 -3.16
N PRO A 79 -29.93 -28.49 -3.21
CA PRO A 79 -28.64 -27.81 -3.37
C PRO A 79 -27.64 -28.03 -2.22
N LEU A 80 -28.05 -28.74 -1.16
CA LEU A 80 -27.26 -29.00 0.06
C LEU A 80 -26.17 -30.08 -0.13
N PHE A 81 -26.15 -30.80 -1.24
CA PHE A 81 -25.20 -31.89 -1.49
C PHE A 81 -24.43 -31.77 -2.81
N THR A 82 -24.28 -30.55 -3.32
CA THR A 82 -23.27 -30.30 -4.36
C THR A 82 -21.91 -30.38 -3.68
N PRO A 83 -21.02 -31.34 -4.01
CA PRO A 83 -19.64 -31.27 -3.54
C PRO A 83 -19.06 -29.92 -3.96
N PRO A 84 -18.22 -29.27 -3.14
CA PRO A 84 -17.60 -28.01 -3.54
C PRO A 84 -16.97 -28.24 -4.92
N SER A 85 -17.35 -27.38 -5.88
CA SER A 85 -16.66 -27.27 -7.16
C SER A 85 -15.17 -27.27 -6.87
N GLN A 86 -14.41 -28.10 -7.60
CA GLN A 86 -12.96 -28.22 -7.44
C GLN A 86 -12.36 -26.83 -7.26
N PRO A 87 -11.42 -26.64 -6.31
CA PRO A 87 -10.81 -25.34 -6.10
C PRO A 87 -10.31 -24.84 -7.45
N HIS A 88 -10.84 -23.71 -7.91
CA HIS A 88 -10.24 -23.00 -9.03
C HIS A 88 -8.81 -22.70 -8.62
N ASP A 89 -7.84 -23.14 -9.42
CA ASP A 89 -6.44 -22.79 -9.22
C ASP A 89 -6.32 -21.27 -9.32
N THR A 90 -6.15 -20.62 -8.17
CA THR A 90 -5.84 -19.19 -8.09
C THR A 90 -4.36 -19.05 -7.79
N PRO A 91 -3.71 -17.92 -8.11
CA PRO A 91 -2.32 -17.69 -7.69
C PRO A 91 -2.14 -17.90 -6.17
N ALA A 92 -3.14 -17.48 -5.38
CA ALA A 92 -3.16 -17.69 -3.94
C ALA A 92 -3.18 -19.17 -3.51
N SER A 93 -3.73 -20.09 -4.32
CA SER A 93 -3.75 -21.52 -3.95
C SER A 93 -2.37 -22.19 -4.02
N GLN A 94 -1.38 -21.54 -4.63
CA GLN A 94 0.01 -21.98 -4.65
C GLN A 94 0.79 -21.56 -3.39
N LEU A 95 0.23 -20.65 -2.59
CA LEU A 95 0.86 -20.12 -1.38
C LEU A 95 0.48 -20.95 -0.15
N GLU A 96 1.38 -20.98 0.83
CA GLU A 96 1.18 -21.73 2.08
C GLU A 96 0.24 -20.97 3.01
N LEU A 97 -0.64 -21.68 3.73
CA LEU A 97 -1.52 -21.06 4.71
C LEU A 97 -0.73 -20.78 6.01
N ALA A 98 -0.99 -19.62 6.61
CA ALA A 98 -0.40 -19.28 7.91
C ALA A 98 -0.72 -20.35 8.98
N ASP A 99 0.25 -20.59 9.87
CA ASP A 99 0.12 -21.56 10.96
C ASP A 99 -1.15 -21.29 11.81
N PRO A 100 -1.92 -22.31 12.22
CA PRO A 100 -3.08 -22.12 13.09
C PRO A 100 -2.79 -21.34 14.38
N ASP A 101 -1.58 -21.45 14.95
CA ASP A 101 -1.17 -20.69 16.12
C ASP A 101 -1.10 -19.18 15.84
N PHE A 102 -0.80 -18.75 14.60
CA PHE A 102 -0.87 -17.34 14.16
C PHE A 102 -2.24 -16.73 14.45
N TYR A 103 -3.32 -17.44 14.10
CA TYR A 103 -4.68 -16.99 14.35
C TYR A 103 -5.03 -17.06 15.83
N LYS A 104 -4.58 -18.10 16.52
CA LYS A 104 -4.92 -18.37 17.92
C LYS A 104 -4.38 -17.31 18.86
N ILE A 105 -3.14 -16.85 18.67
CA ILE A 105 -2.51 -15.84 19.54
C ILE A 105 -3.25 -14.51 19.50
N GLY A 106 -3.84 -14.17 18.35
CA GLY A 106 -4.69 -12.99 18.17
C GLY A 106 -6.11 -13.20 18.67
N TYR A 107 -6.72 -14.34 18.34
CA TYR A 107 -8.12 -14.62 18.68
C TYR A 107 -8.39 -14.54 20.18
N VAL A 108 -7.49 -15.10 21.00
CA VAL A 108 -7.54 -15.06 22.46
C VAL A 108 -7.45 -13.63 23.01
N ARG A 109 -6.86 -12.71 22.24
CA ARG A 109 -6.75 -11.28 22.57
C ARG A 109 -7.71 -10.39 21.76
N SER A 110 -8.82 -10.96 21.29
CA SER A 110 -9.91 -10.23 20.60
C SER A 110 -9.60 -9.72 19.18
N PHE A 111 -8.52 -10.16 18.54
CA PHE A 111 -8.37 -9.98 17.09
C PHE A 111 -9.43 -10.79 16.33
N ARG A 112 -9.99 -10.22 15.27
CA ARG A 112 -10.96 -10.90 14.40
C ARG A 112 -10.61 -10.68 12.93
N ALA A 113 -10.75 -11.74 12.14
CA ALA A 113 -10.59 -11.75 10.69
C ALA A 113 -11.86 -12.34 10.05
N TYR A 114 -12.37 -11.71 8.99
CA TYR A 114 -13.66 -12.07 8.38
C TYR A 114 -13.54 -12.31 6.88
N GLY A 115 -13.63 -13.57 6.46
CA GLY A 115 -13.61 -13.91 5.02
C GLY A 115 -12.28 -13.61 4.34
N ILE A 116 -11.20 -13.64 5.10
CA ILE A 116 -9.83 -13.54 4.63
C ILE A 116 -9.00 -14.70 5.20
N GLU A 117 -7.84 -14.94 4.62
CA GLU A 117 -6.82 -15.87 5.07
C GLU A 117 -5.43 -15.25 4.86
N PHE A 118 -4.53 -15.50 5.78
CA PHE A 118 -3.12 -15.14 5.66
C PHE A 118 -2.38 -16.26 4.96
N ARG A 119 -1.59 -15.91 3.96
CA ARG A 119 -0.78 -16.86 3.21
C ARG A 119 0.65 -16.36 3.11
N GLU A 120 1.59 -17.28 3.14
CA GLU A 120 3.02 -17.03 3.03
C GLU A 120 3.51 -17.50 1.66
N GLY A 121 4.30 -16.65 1.01
CA GLY A 121 4.85 -16.86 -0.31
C GLY A 121 6.31 -16.46 -0.42
N PRO A 122 6.88 -16.50 -1.63
CA PRO A 122 8.29 -16.16 -1.85
C PRO A 122 8.65 -14.72 -1.48
N ASP A 123 7.67 -13.80 -1.52
CA ASP A 123 7.82 -12.39 -1.12
C ASP A 123 7.29 -12.12 0.30
N GLY A 124 7.10 -13.17 1.12
CA GLY A 124 6.60 -13.10 2.49
C GLY A 124 5.09 -13.25 2.63
N TYR A 125 4.55 -12.76 3.74
CA TYR A 125 3.12 -12.83 4.05
C TYR A 125 2.28 -11.90 3.18
N GLY A 126 1.08 -12.36 2.83
CA GLY A 126 0.01 -11.59 2.22
C GLY A 126 -1.35 -11.97 2.80
N VAL A 127 -2.35 -11.14 2.53
CA VAL A 127 -3.73 -11.35 2.99
C VAL A 127 -4.61 -11.60 1.77
N PHE A 128 -5.38 -12.66 1.77
CA PHE A 128 -6.17 -13.08 0.62
C PHE A 128 -7.64 -13.29 0.98
N ALA A 129 -8.54 -13.04 0.04
CA ALA A 129 -9.95 -13.29 0.21
C ALA A 129 -10.24 -14.79 0.24
N SER A 130 -10.83 -15.31 1.33
CA SER A 130 -11.19 -16.74 1.41
C SER A 130 -12.53 -17.07 0.74
N ARG A 131 -13.26 -16.05 0.28
CA ARG A 131 -14.54 -16.15 -0.43
C ARG A 131 -14.81 -14.92 -1.28
N ASP A 132 -15.70 -15.05 -2.25
CA ASP A 132 -16.18 -13.92 -3.04
C ASP A 132 -16.88 -12.87 -2.16
N VAL A 133 -16.64 -11.61 -2.49
CA VAL A 133 -17.33 -10.44 -1.95
C VAL A 133 -17.97 -9.68 -3.10
N GLU A 134 -19.30 -9.74 -3.14
CA GLU A 134 -20.07 -8.94 -4.09
C GLU A 134 -19.91 -7.44 -3.84
N PRO A 135 -20.00 -6.58 -4.88
CA PRO A 135 -19.97 -5.14 -4.72
C PRO A 135 -21.03 -4.62 -3.73
N LEU A 136 -20.58 -4.13 -2.58
CA LEU A 136 -21.46 -3.55 -1.56
C LEU A 136 -21.49 -2.02 -1.67
N ARG A 137 -22.65 -1.42 -1.40
CA ARG A 137 -22.80 0.05 -1.34
C ARG A 137 -22.01 0.71 -0.22
N ARG A 138 -21.55 -0.06 0.77
CA ARG A 138 -20.81 0.41 1.94
C ARG A 138 -19.55 -0.42 2.09
N ALA A 139 -18.52 0.21 2.65
CA ALA A 139 -17.32 -0.50 3.04
C ALA A 139 -17.64 -1.63 4.03
N ARG A 140 -16.86 -2.71 3.97
CA ARG A 140 -17.06 -3.92 4.78
C ARG A 140 -15.81 -4.20 5.60
N VAL A 141 -15.98 -4.38 6.91
CA VAL A 141 -14.88 -4.75 7.82
C VAL A 141 -14.43 -6.19 7.53
N ILE A 142 -13.12 -6.38 7.40
CA ILE A 142 -12.45 -7.69 7.25
C ILE A 142 -11.49 -8.01 8.37
N MET A 143 -10.99 -7.00 9.10
CA MET A 143 -10.21 -7.20 10.32
C MET A 143 -10.63 -6.22 11.41
N GLU A 144 -10.58 -6.67 12.65
CA GLU A 144 -10.69 -5.84 13.85
C GLU A 144 -9.50 -6.12 14.76
N ILE A 145 -8.69 -5.09 15.01
CA ILE A 145 -7.43 -5.18 15.76
C ILE A 145 -7.53 -4.24 16.97
N PRO A 146 -7.53 -4.78 18.21
CA PRO A 146 -7.59 -3.95 19.42
C PRO A 146 -6.34 -3.11 19.59
N LEU A 147 -6.51 -1.89 20.11
CA LEU A 147 -5.40 -1.00 20.48
C LEU A 147 -4.37 -1.71 21.37
N GLU A 148 -4.82 -2.59 22.25
CA GLU A 148 -4.01 -3.34 23.20
C GLU A 148 -2.96 -4.25 22.55
N LEU A 149 -3.10 -4.56 21.26
CA LEU A 149 -2.11 -5.33 20.49
C LEU A 149 -1.07 -4.46 19.78
N MET A 150 -1.34 -3.16 19.63
CA MET A 150 -0.51 -2.25 18.83
C MET A 150 0.66 -1.73 19.66
N LEU A 151 1.74 -1.34 18.97
CA LEU A 151 2.73 -0.42 19.53
C LEU A 151 2.48 0.95 18.95
N THR A 152 2.30 1.96 19.79
CA THR A 152 1.93 3.29 19.33
C THR A 152 2.77 4.35 19.99
N ILE A 153 3.09 5.40 19.24
CA ILE A 153 3.76 6.58 19.76
C ILE A 153 3.21 7.84 19.09
N SER A 154 2.92 8.87 19.88
CA SER A 154 2.51 10.18 19.37
C SER A 154 3.59 10.78 18.47
N LYS A 155 3.18 11.51 17.43
CA LYS A 155 4.11 12.28 16.58
C LYS A 155 4.60 13.57 17.23
N LYS A 156 3.89 14.06 18.26
CA LYS A 156 4.20 15.31 18.95
C LYS A 156 4.52 15.06 20.42
N LEU A 157 5.39 15.91 20.95
CA LEU A 157 5.72 15.94 22.37
C LEU A 157 4.52 16.39 23.23
N PRO A 158 4.41 15.93 24.49
CA PRO A 158 5.22 14.86 25.07
C PRO A 158 4.92 13.51 24.41
N TRP A 159 5.91 12.61 24.37
CA TRP A 159 5.69 11.26 23.83
C TRP A 159 4.61 10.53 24.63
N MET A 160 3.58 10.08 23.93
CA MET A 160 2.47 9.32 24.50
C MET A 160 2.34 7.96 23.82
N PHE A 161 2.17 6.92 24.62
CA PHE A 161 2.03 5.53 24.19
C PHE A 161 0.66 4.99 24.56
N PHE A 162 0.05 4.20 23.68
CA PHE A 162 -1.22 3.54 23.93
C PHE A 162 -1.27 2.15 23.27
N PRO A 163 -1.30 1.05 24.04
CA PRO A 163 -1.14 0.98 25.48
C PRO A 163 0.20 1.53 25.95
N ASP A 164 0.23 2.09 27.17
CA ASP A 164 1.48 2.47 27.81
C ASP A 164 2.14 1.23 28.40
N ILE A 165 3.08 0.66 27.63
CA ILE A 165 3.81 -0.55 28.03
C ILE A 165 5.08 -0.24 28.81
N ILE A 166 5.60 1.00 28.74
CA ILE A 166 6.86 1.37 29.37
C ILE A 166 6.58 1.78 30.82
N PRO A 167 7.14 1.07 31.83
CA PRO A 167 6.93 1.45 33.22
C PRO A 167 7.63 2.77 33.52
N VAL A 168 7.02 3.56 34.40
CA VAL A 168 7.58 4.84 34.86
C VAL A 168 9.02 4.66 35.35
N GLY A 169 9.94 5.46 34.82
CA GLY A 169 11.36 5.42 35.17
C GLY A 169 12.17 4.33 34.46
N HIS A 170 11.61 3.63 33.45
CA HIS A 170 12.41 2.73 32.63
C HIS A 170 13.42 3.53 31.77
N PRO A 171 14.71 3.16 31.75
CA PRO A 171 15.74 3.91 31.02
C PRO A 171 15.54 3.99 29.49
N ILE A 172 14.68 3.13 28.92
CA ILE A 172 14.38 3.17 27.47
C ILE A 172 13.65 4.47 27.10
N PHE A 173 12.91 5.05 28.05
CA PHE A 173 12.21 6.29 27.83
C PHE A 173 13.18 7.46 27.62
N ASP A 174 14.34 7.45 28.28
CA ASP A 174 15.39 8.47 28.07
C ASP A 174 16.00 8.36 26.67
N ILE A 175 16.19 7.14 26.16
CA ILE A 175 16.63 6.89 24.79
C ILE A 175 15.61 7.44 23.79
N ILE A 176 14.32 7.11 23.98
CA ILE A 176 13.22 7.63 23.14
C ILE A 176 13.14 9.16 23.21
N ASN A 177 13.28 9.76 24.40
CA ASN A 177 13.30 11.21 24.57
C ASN A 177 14.48 11.90 23.90
N SER A 178 15.60 11.19 23.70
CA SER A 178 16.79 11.74 23.03
C SER A 178 16.66 11.85 21.51
N THR A 179 15.61 11.27 20.93
CA THR A 179 15.36 11.26 19.48
C THR A 179 14.79 12.58 18.97
N ASN A 180 15.07 12.92 17.71
CA ASN A 180 14.52 14.09 17.05
C ASN A 180 13.02 13.88 16.73
N PRO A 181 12.12 14.77 17.19
CA PRO A 181 10.69 14.59 16.99
C PRO A 181 10.24 14.43 15.54
N GLU A 182 10.88 15.14 14.62
CA GLU A 182 10.45 15.23 13.21
C GLU A 182 10.98 14.06 12.37
N THR A 183 12.18 13.56 12.67
CA THR A 183 12.88 12.60 11.79
C THR A 183 12.93 11.18 12.34
N ASP A 184 12.91 11.00 13.67
CA ASP A 184 13.36 9.75 14.30
C ASP A 184 12.22 8.81 14.72
N SER A 185 11.11 8.83 13.98
CA SER A 185 9.96 7.96 14.30
C SER A 185 10.29 6.47 14.19
N ASP A 186 11.18 6.10 13.27
CA ASP A 186 11.72 4.77 13.06
C ASP A 186 12.53 4.29 14.26
N LEU A 187 13.46 5.11 14.76
CA LEU A 187 14.27 4.80 15.95
C LEU A 187 13.41 4.60 17.20
N ARG A 188 12.38 5.44 17.38
CA ARG A 188 11.43 5.32 18.51
C ARG A 188 10.62 4.02 18.43
N LEU A 189 10.08 3.68 17.26
CA LEU A 189 9.34 2.44 17.06
C LEU A 189 10.24 1.21 17.22
N ALA A 190 11.49 1.24 16.73
CA ALA A 190 12.46 0.16 16.93
C ALA A 190 12.73 -0.07 18.42
N CYS A 191 12.92 0.99 19.21
CA CYS A 191 13.07 0.90 20.67
C CYS A 191 11.84 0.27 21.33
N LEU A 192 10.63 0.68 20.92
CA LEU A 192 9.37 0.13 21.45
C LEU A 192 9.21 -1.35 21.09
N LEU A 193 9.54 -1.74 19.86
CA LEU A 193 9.46 -3.12 19.39
C LEU A 193 10.39 -4.04 20.19
N LEU A 194 11.66 -3.67 20.31
CA LEU A 194 12.64 -4.41 21.09
C LEU A 194 12.22 -4.52 22.56
N TYR A 195 11.68 -3.44 23.12
CA TYR A 195 11.16 -3.44 24.48
C TYR A 195 9.94 -4.38 24.63
N ALA A 196 9.04 -4.42 23.64
CA ALA A 196 7.88 -5.30 23.64
C ALA A 196 8.28 -6.78 23.62
N PHE A 197 9.33 -7.16 22.89
CA PHE A 197 9.88 -8.52 22.94
C PHE A 197 10.48 -8.91 24.30
N ASP A 198 10.98 -7.93 25.05
CA ASP A 198 11.57 -8.17 26.37
C ASP A 198 10.52 -8.17 27.50
N CYS A 199 9.31 -7.69 27.22
CA CYS A 199 8.19 -7.67 28.15
C CYS A 199 7.56 -9.06 28.28
N LYS A 200 7.66 -9.65 29.48
CA LYS A 200 7.04 -10.93 29.81
C LYS A 200 5.54 -10.93 29.49
N ASP A 201 5.06 -12.00 28.86
CA ASP A 201 3.65 -12.24 28.50
C ASP A 201 3.06 -11.23 27.50
N ASN A 202 3.91 -10.37 26.90
CA ASN A 202 3.50 -9.42 25.87
C ASN A 202 3.14 -10.15 24.57
N PHE A 203 2.13 -9.65 23.86
CA PHE A 203 1.69 -10.20 22.58
C PHE A 203 2.83 -10.29 21.55
N TRP A 204 3.69 -9.26 21.50
CA TRP A 204 4.77 -9.19 20.54
C TRP A 204 5.84 -10.27 20.73
N GLN A 205 5.96 -10.87 21.92
CA GLN A 205 6.85 -12.03 22.09
C GLN A 205 6.44 -13.22 21.22
N LEU A 206 5.14 -13.39 20.98
CA LEU A 206 4.60 -14.47 20.14
C LEU A 206 4.48 -14.02 18.68
N TYR A 207 4.08 -12.76 18.46
CA TYR A 207 3.94 -12.24 17.10
C TYR A 207 5.29 -12.07 16.39
N GLY A 208 6.36 -11.87 17.15
CA GLY A 208 7.72 -11.72 16.62
C GLY A 208 8.21 -12.93 15.83
N ASP A 209 7.71 -14.13 16.13
CA ASP A 209 8.05 -15.36 15.40
C ASP A 209 7.50 -15.37 13.96
N PHE A 210 6.57 -14.46 13.63
CA PHE A 210 5.98 -14.31 12.29
C PHE A 210 6.49 -13.07 11.55
N LEU A 211 7.38 -12.29 12.17
CA LEU A 211 8.07 -11.21 11.46
C LEU A 211 9.23 -11.80 10.66
N PRO A 212 9.58 -11.19 9.51
CA PRO A 212 10.71 -11.67 8.73
C PRO A 212 12.00 -11.59 9.55
N SER A 213 12.82 -12.63 9.44
CA SER A 213 14.19 -12.63 9.95
C SER A 213 15.05 -11.57 9.24
N ASP A 214 16.27 -11.39 9.72
CA ASP A 214 17.25 -10.50 9.10
C ASP A 214 17.63 -10.90 7.68
N ASP A 215 17.74 -12.20 7.39
CA ASP A 215 18.03 -12.73 6.05
C ASP A 215 16.81 -12.72 5.10
N GLU A 216 15.60 -12.68 5.63
CA GLU A 216 14.35 -12.54 4.87
C GLU A 216 14.00 -11.08 4.53
N CYS A 217 14.64 -10.11 5.20
CA CYS A 217 14.39 -8.69 4.97
C CYS A 217 15.00 -8.19 3.65
N THR A 218 14.21 -7.44 2.88
CA THR A 218 14.68 -6.74 1.66
C THR A 218 15.16 -5.31 1.92
N SER A 219 15.11 -4.85 3.17
CA SER A 219 15.51 -3.49 3.55
C SER A 219 17.02 -3.28 3.38
N PHE A 220 17.39 -2.23 2.66
CA PHE A 220 18.81 -1.87 2.48
C PHE A 220 19.50 -1.35 3.73
N LEU A 221 18.81 -1.20 4.86
CA LEU A 221 19.49 -1.02 6.14
C LEU A 221 20.35 -2.25 6.50
N LEU A 222 19.96 -3.44 6.06
CA LEU A 222 20.70 -4.70 6.27
C LEU A 222 21.57 -5.10 5.06
N ALA A 223 21.63 -4.26 4.02
CA ALA A 223 22.38 -4.58 2.81
C ALA A 223 23.89 -4.51 3.04
N THR A 224 24.61 -5.39 2.35
CA THR A 224 26.06 -5.30 2.23
C THR A 224 26.45 -4.22 1.22
N GLU A 225 27.70 -3.75 1.26
CA GLU A 225 28.20 -2.79 0.25
C GLU A 225 28.13 -3.37 -1.16
N GLU A 226 28.32 -4.68 -1.32
CA GLU A 226 28.14 -5.37 -2.60
C GLU A 226 26.70 -5.22 -3.13
N ASP A 227 25.70 -5.43 -2.27
CA ASP A 227 24.29 -5.31 -2.66
C ASP A 227 23.95 -3.85 -3.03
N LEU A 228 24.52 -2.87 -2.33
CA LEU A 228 24.30 -1.45 -2.63
C LEU A 228 24.95 -1.02 -3.96
N LEU A 229 26.08 -1.62 -4.34
CA LEU A 229 26.71 -1.35 -5.64
C LEU A 229 25.86 -1.88 -6.81
N GLU A 230 25.11 -2.96 -6.59
CA GLU A 230 24.23 -3.54 -7.61
C GLU A 230 22.99 -2.67 -7.93
N LEU A 231 22.69 -1.65 -7.11
CA LEU A 231 21.60 -0.70 -7.36
C LEU A 231 21.75 0.10 -8.66
N GLN A 232 22.98 0.35 -9.09
CA GLN A 232 23.29 1.24 -10.21
C GLN A 232 22.63 2.64 -10.03
N ASP A 233 22.49 3.08 -8.78
CA ASP A 233 21.89 4.35 -8.37
C ASP A 233 22.65 4.91 -7.17
N GLU A 234 23.70 5.69 -7.46
CA GLU A 234 24.60 6.20 -6.41
C GLU A 234 23.89 7.11 -5.40
N LYS A 235 22.84 7.81 -5.83
CA LYS A 235 22.07 8.69 -4.94
C LYS A 235 21.32 7.87 -3.90
N LEU A 236 20.63 6.80 -4.33
CA LEU A 236 19.95 5.89 -3.41
C LEU A 236 20.96 5.15 -2.53
N ALA A 237 22.05 4.63 -3.10
CA ALA A 237 23.11 3.95 -2.35
C ALA A 237 23.71 4.85 -1.25
N SER A 238 24.09 6.09 -1.58
CA SER A 238 24.59 7.07 -0.60
C SER A 238 23.58 7.35 0.51
N THR A 239 22.30 7.52 0.15
CA THR A 239 21.22 7.72 1.13
C THR A 239 21.07 6.52 2.07
N MET A 240 21.24 5.30 1.57
CA MET A 240 21.19 4.10 2.42
C MET A 240 22.41 3.98 3.32
N ARG A 241 23.62 4.27 2.82
CA ARG A 241 24.84 4.31 3.66
C ARG A 241 24.71 5.31 4.80
N GLU A 242 24.17 6.50 4.53
CA GLU A 242 23.90 7.51 5.57
C GLU A 242 22.91 7.00 6.62
N GLN A 243 21.85 6.29 6.21
CA GLN A 243 20.90 5.72 7.15
C GLN A 243 21.47 4.55 7.97
N GLN A 244 22.29 3.69 7.37
CA GLN A 244 23.01 2.63 8.08
C GLN A 244 23.94 3.23 9.12
N GLN A 245 24.69 4.26 8.75
CA GLN A 245 25.58 4.99 9.66
C GLN A 245 24.78 5.65 10.80
N ARG A 246 23.66 6.32 10.50
CA ARG A 246 22.75 6.90 11.50
C ARG A 246 22.25 5.85 12.50
N ALA A 247 21.88 4.65 12.03
CA ALA A 247 21.42 3.57 12.88
C ALA A 247 22.54 3.04 13.79
N LEU A 248 23.74 2.86 13.23
CA LEU A 248 24.92 2.42 13.97
C LEU A 248 25.32 3.42 15.05
N GLU A 249 25.44 4.71 14.70
CA GLU A 249 25.77 5.78 15.65
C GLU A 249 24.74 5.88 16.78
N PHE A 250 23.45 5.73 16.44
CA PHE A 250 22.39 5.72 17.45
C PHE A 250 22.51 4.51 18.38
N TRP A 251 22.82 3.33 17.85
CA TRP A 251 23.06 2.14 18.66
C TRP A 251 24.28 2.30 19.56
N GLU A 252 25.43 2.72 19.04
CA GLU A 252 26.67 2.92 19.80
C GLU A 252 26.48 3.91 20.95
N LYS A 253 25.74 5.00 20.69
CA LYS A 253 25.41 6.02 21.69
C LYS A 253 24.55 5.48 22.84
N ASN A 254 23.63 4.56 22.57
CA ASN A 254 22.58 4.16 23.51
C ASN A 254 22.74 2.73 24.08
N TRP A 255 23.59 1.89 23.48
CA TRP A 255 23.86 0.49 23.88
C TRP A 255 25.31 0.24 24.30
N HIS A 256 26.03 1.28 24.76
CA HIS A 256 27.40 1.18 25.24
C HIS A 256 27.56 0.29 26.50
N SER A 257 28.78 -0.12 26.81
CA SER A 257 29.09 -1.11 27.85
C SER A 257 28.61 -0.78 29.27
N ALA A 258 28.41 0.51 29.58
CA ALA A 258 28.04 1.02 30.91
C ALA A 258 26.51 1.22 31.10
N VAL A 259 25.67 0.95 30.10
CA VAL A 259 24.22 1.08 30.25
C VAL A 259 23.63 -0.01 31.16
N PRO A 260 22.49 0.24 31.82
CA PRO A 260 21.81 -0.77 32.63
C PRO A 260 21.53 -2.06 31.84
N LEU A 261 21.61 -3.21 32.51
CA LEU A 261 21.39 -4.53 31.88
C LEU A 261 20.03 -4.63 31.16
N LYS A 262 19.00 -3.93 31.68
CA LYS A 262 17.67 -3.85 31.08
C LYS A 262 17.65 -3.19 29.71
N ILE A 263 18.59 -2.29 29.41
CA ILE A 263 18.80 -1.73 28.07
C ILE A 263 19.67 -2.67 27.25
N LYS A 264 20.83 -3.05 27.79
CA LYS A 264 21.81 -3.87 27.08
C LYS A 264 21.24 -5.15 26.47
N ARG A 265 20.24 -5.77 27.13
CA ARG A 265 19.59 -7.00 26.63
C ARG A 265 18.66 -6.79 25.43
N LEU A 266 18.19 -5.57 25.18
CA LEU A 266 17.24 -5.26 24.11
C LEU A 266 17.89 -5.39 22.72
N ALA A 267 19.12 -4.91 22.56
CA ALA A 267 19.94 -5.02 21.34
C ALA A 267 21.40 -5.25 21.72
N ARG A 268 21.83 -6.51 21.84
CA ARG A 268 23.20 -6.85 22.27
C ARG A 268 24.25 -6.50 21.24
N ASP A 269 23.82 -6.45 19.99
CA ASP A 269 24.58 -6.26 18.77
C ASP A 269 23.83 -5.22 17.91
N PRO A 270 24.54 -4.48 17.04
CA PRO A 270 23.94 -3.46 16.19
C PRO A 270 22.95 -4.07 15.18
N GLU A 271 23.21 -5.28 14.69
CA GLU A 271 22.38 -5.98 13.71
C GLU A 271 20.94 -6.14 14.21
N ARG A 272 20.76 -6.54 15.48
CA ARG A 272 19.44 -6.63 16.12
C ARG A 272 18.70 -5.30 16.17
N PHE A 273 19.39 -4.19 16.40
CA PHE A 273 18.76 -2.86 16.40
C PHE A 273 18.41 -2.41 14.98
N ILE A 274 19.32 -2.62 14.03
CA ILE A 274 19.12 -2.29 12.62
C ILE A 274 17.94 -3.09 12.06
N TRP A 275 17.83 -4.39 12.36
CA TRP A 275 16.67 -5.21 12.02
C TRP A 275 15.38 -4.64 12.60
N ALA A 276 15.35 -4.27 13.88
CA ALA A 276 14.16 -3.67 14.48
C ALA A 276 13.77 -2.34 13.80
N MET A 277 14.76 -1.57 13.33
CA MET A 277 14.54 -0.37 12.53
C MET A 277 13.99 -0.70 11.13
N CYS A 278 14.45 -1.78 10.48
CA CYS A 278 13.86 -2.29 9.23
C CYS A 278 12.38 -2.61 9.39
N ILE A 279 12.03 -3.35 10.44
CA ILE A 279 10.63 -3.68 10.77
C ILE A 279 9.84 -2.38 11.00
N ALA A 280 10.39 -1.44 11.77
CA ALA A 280 9.74 -0.16 12.02
C ALA A 280 9.50 0.66 10.75
N GLN A 281 10.47 0.73 9.82
CA GLN A 281 10.33 1.49 8.58
C GLN A 281 9.31 0.86 7.63
N SER A 282 9.37 -0.46 7.46
CA SER A 282 8.57 -1.21 6.49
C SER A 282 7.13 -1.49 6.94
N ARG A 283 6.86 -1.56 8.25
CA ARG A 283 5.55 -1.97 8.79
C ARG A 283 4.84 -0.87 9.58
N SER A 284 5.41 0.34 9.67
CA SER A 284 4.78 1.44 10.40
C SER A 284 3.60 2.06 9.65
N ILE A 285 2.48 2.19 10.35
CA ILE A 285 1.29 2.90 9.88
C ILE A 285 1.21 4.26 10.56
N ASN A 286 0.91 5.30 9.78
CA ASN A 286 0.62 6.63 10.29
C ASN A 286 -0.89 6.81 10.36
N LEU A 287 -1.42 7.10 11.55
CA LEU A 287 -2.86 7.26 11.72
C LEU A 287 -3.20 8.34 12.75
N GLN A 288 -4.24 9.11 12.46
CA GLN A 288 -4.85 9.95 13.48
C GLN A 288 -5.78 9.12 14.36
N MET A 289 -5.48 9.06 15.64
CA MET A 289 -6.22 8.28 16.62
C MET A 289 -6.89 9.20 17.63
N ARG A 290 -8.16 8.89 17.93
CA ARG A 290 -8.87 9.45 19.06
C ARG A 290 -8.94 8.45 20.20
N ILE A 291 -8.41 8.82 21.36
CA ILE A 291 -8.39 8.02 22.59
C ILE A 291 -9.08 8.84 23.69
N GLY A 292 -10.37 8.54 23.92
CA GLY A 292 -11.21 9.36 24.79
C GLY A 292 -11.38 10.78 24.26
N ALA A 293 -10.87 11.77 25.01
CA ALA A 293 -10.88 13.18 24.62
C ALA A 293 -9.63 13.59 23.82
N LEU A 294 -8.57 12.77 23.82
CA LEU A 294 -7.33 13.06 23.11
C LEU A 294 -7.45 12.68 21.64
N VAL A 295 -7.02 13.57 20.75
CA VAL A 295 -6.83 13.30 19.31
C VAL A 295 -5.36 13.55 19.01
N GLN A 296 -4.69 12.57 18.42
CA GLN A 296 -3.27 12.65 18.10
C GLN A 296 -2.96 11.93 16.78
N ASP A 297 -1.98 12.44 16.06
CA ASP A 297 -1.34 11.67 15.00
C ASP A 297 -0.28 10.77 15.64
N ALA A 298 -0.26 9.50 15.26
CA ALA A 298 0.62 8.50 15.84
C ALA A 298 1.31 7.66 14.77
N ASN A 299 2.52 7.20 15.09
CA ASN A 299 3.18 6.11 14.38
C ASN A 299 2.84 4.79 15.08
N LEU A 300 2.45 3.77 14.31
CA LEU A 300 1.90 2.53 14.82
C LEU A 300 2.62 1.33 14.22
N LEU A 301 2.87 0.30 15.02
CA LEU A 301 3.02 -1.07 14.54
C LEU A 301 1.74 -1.81 14.88
N VAL A 302 1.07 -2.33 13.85
CA VAL A 302 -0.24 -2.95 13.97
C VAL A 302 -0.16 -4.38 13.47
N PRO A 303 -0.19 -5.38 14.37
CA PRO A 303 -0.10 -6.78 13.95
C PRO A 303 -1.31 -7.16 13.10
N TYR A 304 -1.11 -8.15 12.22
CA TYR A 304 -2.04 -8.64 11.20
C TYR A 304 -2.29 -7.64 10.06
N ALA A 305 -2.54 -6.37 10.38
CA ALA A 305 -2.68 -5.33 9.36
C ALA A 305 -1.35 -5.06 8.61
N ASP A 306 -0.22 -5.26 9.27
CA ASP A 306 1.12 -5.15 8.67
C ASP A 306 1.47 -6.30 7.71
N MET A 307 0.62 -7.32 7.60
CA MET A 307 0.76 -8.41 6.61
C MET A 307 0.06 -8.08 5.28
N MET A 308 -0.63 -6.95 5.18
CA MET A 308 -1.28 -6.54 3.93
C MET A 308 -0.25 -5.89 3.01
N ASN A 309 -0.13 -6.38 1.79
CA ASN A 309 0.80 -5.83 0.81
C ASN A 309 0.31 -4.53 0.16
N HIS A 310 1.25 -3.85 -0.49
CA HIS A 310 1.01 -2.63 -1.22
C HIS A 310 0.33 -2.89 -2.58
N SER A 311 -0.61 -2.02 -2.95
CA SER A 311 -1.06 -1.86 -4.32
C SER A 311 -1.27 -0.38 -4.66
N PHE A 312 -0.98 0.01 -5.90
CA PHE A 312 -1.34 1.32 -6.46
C PHE A 312 -2.83 1.44 -6.78
N GLN A 313 -3.56 0.33 -6.74
CA GLN A 313 -5.02 0.25 -6.84
C GLN A 313 -5.54 -0.58 -5.67
N PRO A 314 -5.43 -0.07 -4.43
CA PRO A 314 -5.76 -0.84 -3.25
C PRO A 314 -7.25 -1.16 -3.22
N ASN A 315 -7.57 -2.32 -2.64
CA ASN A 315 -8.95 -2.72 -2.41
C ASN A 315 -9.39 -2.58 -0.95
N CYS A 316 -8.46 -2.24 -0.06
CA CYS A 316 -8.70 -2.01 1.35
C CYS A 316 -8.18 -0.66 1.83
N PHE A 317 -8.68 -0.23 3.00
CA PHE A 317 -8.19 0.93 3.73
C PHE A 317 -8.32 0.73 5.24
N PHE A 318 -7.57 1.52 6.01
CA PHE A 318 -7.61 1.52 7.47
C PHE A 318 -8.63 2.51 8.01
N HIS A 319 -9.38 2.10 9.04
CA HIS A 319 -10.36 2.92 9.75
C HIS A 319 -10.17 2.82 11.27
N TRP A 320 -10.12 3.97 11.96
CA TRP A 320 -10.05 4.01 13.42
C TRP A 320 -11.44 4.10 14.06
N ARG A 321 -11.91 3.01 14.66
CA ARG A 321 -13.13 2.99 15.47
C ARG A 321 -12.82 3.43 16.90
N PHE A 322 -12.86 4.74 17.11
CA PHE A 322 -12.45 5.35 18.39
C PHE A 322 -13.27 4.92 19.62
N LYS A 323 -14.54 4.53 19.45
CA LYS A 323 -15.42 4.16 20.59
C LYS A 323 -14.94 2.89 21.29
N ASP A 324 -14.47 1.95 20.49
CA ASP A 324 -14.05 0.62 20.94
C ASP A 324 -12.52 0.50 20.96
N ARG A 325 -11.81 1.57 20.56
CA ARG A 325 -10.35 1.62 20.42
C ARG A 325 -9.83 0.49 19.54
N MET A 326 -10.40 0.35 18.35
CA MET A 326 -10.01 -0.69 17.39
C MET A 326 -9.61 -0.09 16.05
N LEU A 327 -8.56 -0.64 15.46
CA LEU A 327 -8.31 -0.47 14.03
C LEU A 327 -9.14 -1.49 13.27
N GLU A 328 -9.83 -1.00 12.24
CA GLU A 328 -10.54 -1.82 11.28
C GLU A 328 -9.82 -1.76 9.94
N VAL A 329 -9.68 -2.92 9.30
CA VAL A 329 -9.37 -2.99 7.87
C VAL A 329 -10.70 -3.17 7.14
N MET A 330 -10.94 -2.33 6.14
CA MET A 330 -12.20 -2.30 5.40
C MET A 330 -11.99 -2.42 3.89
N ILE A 331 -12.84 -3.19 3.22
CA ILE A 331 -12.91 -3.25 1.76
C ILE A 331 -13.56 -1.96 1.24
N ASN A 332 -13.02 -1.40 0.16
CA ASN A 332 -13.59 -0.28 -0.56
C ASN A 332 -15.03 -0.56 -1.07
N ALA A 333 -15.92 0.41 -0.95
CA ALA A 333 -17.28 0.27 -1.43
C ALA A 333 -17.32 0.13 -2.97
N GLY A 334 -18.25 -0.68 -3.48
CA GLY A 334 -18.49 -0.86 -4.92
C GLY A 334 -17.48 -1.77 -5.64
N GLN A 335 -16.45 -2.28 -4.95
CA GLN A 335 -15.50 -3.22 -5.53
C GLN A 335 -15.98 -4.66 -5.38
N ARG A 336 -15.80 -5.46 -6.45
CA ARG A 336 -15.94 -6.92 -6.41
C ARG A 336 -14.59 -7.50 -6.01
N ILE A 337 -14.60 -8.44 -5.06
CA ILE A 337 -13.41 -9.22 -4.70
C ILE A 337 -13.74 -10.68 -4.95
N ARG A 338 -12.89 -11.39 -5.67
CA ARG A 338 -13.01 -12.83 -5.90
C ARG A 338 -12.23 -13.57 -4.83
N LYS A 339 -12.66 -14.79 -4.53
CA LYS A 339 -11.89 -15.70 -3.71
C LYS A 339 -10.48 -15.87 -4.31
N GLY A 340 -9.47 -15.76 -3.47
CA GLY A 340 -8.06 -15.83 -3.85
C GLY A 340 -7.47 -14.49 -4.30
N ASP A 341 -8.26 -13.42 -4.44
CA ASP A 341 -7.71 -12.09 -4.66
C ASP A 341 -6.95 -11.63 -3.42
N GLU A 342 -5.82 -10.96 -3.62
CA GLU A 342 -5.05 -10.35 -2.54
C GLU A 342 -5.72 -9.07 -2.03
N MET A 343 -5.79 -8.93 -0.71
CA MET A 343 -6.30 -7.77 0.00
C MET A 343 -5.13 -6.81 0.24
N THR A 344 -5.17 -5.66 -0.41
CA THR A 344 -4.04 -4.72 -0.46
C THR A 344 -4.44 -3.33 0.00
N VAL A 345 -3.46 -2.60 0.52
CA VAL A 345 -3.58 -1.20 0.94
C VAL A 345 -2.58 -0.33 0.18
N ASP A 346 -2.78 0.97 0.19
CA ASP A 346 -1.76 1.91 -0.28
C ASP A 346 -0.85 2.29 0.90
N TYR A 347 0.42 1.92 0.82
CA TYR A 347 1.42 2.21 1.86
C TYR A 347 1.73 3.69 1.91
N MET A 348 1.95 4.31 0.75
CA MET A 348 2.26 5.72 0.67
C MET A 348 1.94 6.24 -0.73
N ALA A 349 0.76 6.86 -0.85
CA ALA A 349 0.28 7.45 -2.09
C ALA A 349 1.31 8.43 -2.67
N GLY A 350 1.51 8.36 -3.99
CA GLY A 350 2.28 9.35 -4.73
C GLY A 350 3.80 9.17 -4.71
N GLN A 351 4.32 8.04 -4.23
CA GLN A 351 5.77 7.85 -4.08
C GLN A 351 6.42 7.07 -5.22
N LYS A 352 7.69 7.39 -5.49
CA LYS A 352 8.54 6.79 -6.52
C LYS A 352 9.17 5.49 -6.03
N ASN A 353 9.70 4.70 -6.96
CA ASN A 353 10.35 3.44 -6.62
C ASN A 353 11.57 3.62 -5.70
N ASN A 354 12.34 4.71 -5.85
CA ASN A 354 13.47 4.97 -4.95
C ASN A 354 13.04 5.12 -3.47
N PHE A 355 11.89 5.73 -3.22
CA PHE A 355 11.33 5.87 -1.88
C PHE A 355 10.81 4.52 -1.35
N PHE A 356 10.14 3.74 -2.19
CA PHE A 356 9.70 2.39 -1.81
C PHE A 356 10.89 1.48 -1.48
N MET A 357 11.98 1.56 -2.24
CA MET A 357 13.22 0.85 -1.90
C MET A 357 13.80 1.34 -0.58
N GLN A 358 13.92 2.67 -0.41
CA GLN A 358 14.50 3.28 0.78
C GLN A 358 13.77 2.87 2.07
N ARG A 359 12.44 2.79 2.04
CA ARG A 359 11.62 2.59 3.24
C ARG A 359 11.08 1.16 3.41
N TYR A 360 10.69 0.52 2.32
CA TYR A 360 9.97 -0.75 2.33
C TYR A 360 10.77 -1.90 1.68
N GLY A 361 11.89 -1.61 1.00
CA GLY A 361 12.72 -2.65 0.37
C GLY A 361 12.10 -3.29 -0.87
N PHE A 362 11.22 -2.59 -1.60
CA PHE A 362 10.68 -3.10 -2.85
C PHE A 362 10.50 -2.00 -3.89
N SER A 363 10.35 -2.40 -5.15
CA SER A 363 10.01 -1.54 -6.27
C SER A 363 9.02 -2.25 -7.19
N SER A 364 8.34 -1.49 -8.05
CA SER A 364 7.37 -2.07 -8.98
C SER A 364 7.56 -1.51 -10.40
N PRO A 365 7.52 -2.36 -11.44
CA PRO A 365 7.63 -1.91 -12.82
C PRO A 365 6.39 -1.16 -13.28
N VAL A 366 5.29 -1.24 -12.53
CA VAL A 366 4.00 -0.58 -12.84
C VAL A 366 3.67 0.53 -11.85
N ASN A 367 4.66 1.12 -11.18
CA ASN A 367 4.45 2.26 -10.29
C ASN A 367 4.01 3.50 -11.10
N PRO A 368 2.79 4.02 -10.92
CA PRO A 368 2.29 5.16 -11.69
C PRO A 368 2.92 6.50 -11.32
N TRP A 369 3.74 6.55 -10.27
CA TRP A 369 4.39 7.75 -9.77
C TRP A 369 5.89 7.77 -10.00
N ASP A 370 6.44 6.72 -10.61
CA ASP A 370 7.87 6.68 -10.90
C ASP A 370 8.25 7.69 -11.98
N VAL A 371 9.55 7.98 -12.09
CA VAL A 371 10.00 9.09 -12.94
C VAL A 371 11.19 8.76 -13.82
N ILE A 372 11.14 9.29 -15.04
CA ILE A 372 12.28 9.44 -15.94
C ILE A 372 12.61 10.92 -16.05
N HIS A 373 13.91 11.25 -16.00
CA HIS A 373 14.38 12.63 -16.09
C HIS A 373 14.93 12.90 -17.49
N PHE A 374 14.14 13.60 -18.30
CA PHE A 374 14.57 14.12 -19.60
C PHE A 374 15.28 15.47 -19.45
N THR A 375 16.30 15.68 -20.27
CA THR A 375 17.18 16.84 -20.30
C THR A 375 17.12 17.58 -21.63
N GLY A 376 16.61 16.94 -22.69
CA GLY A 376 16.41 17.57 -23.98
C GLY A 376 15.26 18.59 -24.00
N ASP A 377 15.23 19.38 -25.07
CA ASP A 377 14.18 20.39 -25.32
C ASP A 377 12.95 19.82 -26.06
N ALA A 378 13.01 18.55 -26.50
CA ALA A 378 11.95 17.89 -27.23
C ALA A 378 10.69 17.80 -26.38
N LYS A 379 9.52 18.14 -26.94
CA LYS A 379 8.23 18.09 -26.25
C LYS A 379 7.15 17.54 -27.18
N ILE A 380 6.26 16.73 -26.62
CA ILE A 380 5.06 16.23 -27.30
C ILE A 380 3.79 16.88 -26.77
N HIS A 381 2.72 16.84 -27.53
CA HIS A 381 1.44 17.42 -27.10
C HIS A 381 0.76 16.57 -26.02
N LEU A 382 0.50 17.18 -24.85
CA LEU A 382 -0.05 16.47 -23.69
C LEU A 382 -1.41 15.83 -23.99
N ASP A 383 -2.38 16.62 -24.46
CA ASP A 383 -3.75 16.15 -24.61
C ASP A 383 -3.88 15.05 -25.67
N THR A 384 -3.01 15.10 -26.70
CA THR A 384 -2.95 14.03 -27.71
C THR A 384 -2.40 12.76 -27.10
N PHE A 385 -1.33 12.84 -26.29
CA PHE A 385 -0.77 11.68 -25.62
C PHE A 385 -1.80 11.03 -24.70
N LEU A 386 -2.48 11.84 -23.87
CA LEU A 386 -3.55 11.35 -22.98
C LEU A 386 -4.69 10.69 -23.76
N SER A 387 -5.09 11.29 -24.88
CA SER A 387 -6.14 10.74 -25.77
C SER A 387 -5.74 9.39 -26.37
N VAL A 388 -4.50 9.26 -26.89
CA VAL A 388 -3.98 8.02 -27.49
C VAL A 388 -4.04 6.83 -26.53
N PHE A 389 -3.82 7.08 -25.23
CA PHE A 389 -3.80 6.06 -24.18
C PHE A 389 -5.08 6.03 -23.33
N ASN A 390 -6.13 6.76 -23.72
CA ASN A 390 -7.38 6.86 -22.96
C ASN A 390 -7.16 7.23 -21.48
N ILE A 391 -6.19 8.10 -21.20
CA ILE A 391 -5.89 8.59 -19.85
C ILE A 391 -6.78 9.81 -19.59
N SER A 392 -7.37 9.86 -18.41
CA SER A 392 -8.27 10.93 -17.98
C SER A 392 -7.94 11.39 -16.57
N GLY A 393 -8.37 12.60 -16.22
CA GLY A 393 -8.16 13.19 -14.89
C GLY A 393 -7.11 14.30 -14.90
N LEU A 394 -6.82 14.84 -13.72
CA LEU A 394 -5.74 15.81 -13.52
C LEU A 394 -4.41 15.06 -13.30
N PRO A 395 -3.23 15.71 -13.43
CA PRO A 395 -1.95 15.03 -13.25
C PRO A 395 -1.82 14.26 -11.93
N GLY A 396 -2.38 14.76 -10.83
CA GLY A 396 -2.42 14.08 -9.53
C GLY A 396 -3.44 12.93 -9.42
N GLU A 397 -4.30 12.76 -10.42
CA GLU A 397 -5.45 11.85 -10.39
C GLU A 397 -5.61 11.09 -11.72
N TYR A 398 -4.56 11.02 -12.55
CA TYR A 398 -4.63 10.29 -13.81
C TYR A 398 -5.04 8.83 -13.60
N TYR A 399 -6.01 8.39 -14.41
CA TYR A 399 -6.48 7.02 -14.45
C TYR A 399 -6.72 6.59 -15.90
N HIS A 400 -6.58 5.29 -16.16
CA HIS A 400 -6.91 4.69 -17.44
C HIS A 400 -8.43 4.49 -17.55
N ASN A 401 -9.03 5.07 -18.58
CA ASN A 401 -10.47 4.92 -18.85
C ASN A 401 -10.73 3.66 -19.68
N SER A 402 -10.81 2.52 -19.00
CA SER A 402 -11.02 1.21 -19.62
C SER A 402 -12.38 1.04 -20.33
N ARG A 403 -13.32 2.00 -20.18
CA ARG A 403 -14.58 1.99 -20.94
C ARG A 403 -14.40 2.44 -22.40
N LEU A 404 -13.29 3.12 -22.69
CA LEU A 404 -12.92 3.58 -24.03
C LEU A 404 -11.89 2.68 -24.70
N SER A 405 -11.25 1.77 -23.94
CA SER A 405 -10.38 0.73 -24.49
C SER A 405 -11.21 -0.42 -25.06
N ASN A 406 -10.74 -1.04 -26.14
CA ASN A 406 -11.26 -2.33 -26.56
C ASN A 406 -11.00 -3.36 -25.45
N ASP A 407 -11.97 -4.25 -25.18
CA ASP A 407 -11.83 -5.32 -24.20
C ASP A 407 -10.53 -6.11 -24.46
N GLY A 408 -9.55 -5.98 -23.56
CA GLY A 408 -8.27 -6.71 -23.63
C GLY A 408 -7.00 -5.87 -23.78
N ASP A 409 -7.05 -4.53 -23.84
CA ASP A 409 -5.83 -3.71 -23.89
C ASP A 409 -5.15 -3.63 -22.51
N SER A 410 -4.23 -4.56 -22.25
CA SER A 410 -3.41 -4.62 -21.04
C SER A 410 -2.16 -3.73 -21.11
N PHE A 411 -1.96 -2.99 -22.20
CA PHE A 411 -0.74 -2.19 -22.36
C PHE A 411 -0.70 -1.00 -21.37
N VAL A 412 -1.85 -0.35 -21.14
CA VAL A 412 -1.98 0.82 -20.26
C VAL A 412 -2.08 0.36 -18.80
N ASP A 413 -0.91 0.23 -18.20
CA ASP A 413 -0.70 -0.03 -16.77
C ASP A 413 -0.22 1.26 -16.07
N GLY A 414 0.22 1.14 -14.81
CA GLY A 414 0.75 2.27 -14.08
C GLY A 414 1.98 2.91 -14.74
N ALA A 415 2.84 2.15 -15.42
CA ALA A 415 4.04 2.71 -16.08
C ALA A 415 3.67 3.71 -17.19
N ILE A 416 2.57 3.48 -17.90
CA ILE A 416 2.06 4.44 -18.89
C ILE A 416 1.48 5.70 -18.23
N ILE A 417 0.86 5.56 -17.06
CA ILE A 417 0.43 6.71 -16.27
C ILE A 417 1.66 7.51 -15.77
N ALA A 418 2.73 6.83 -15.38
CA ALA A 418 4.00 7.47 -15.05
C ALA A 418 4.57 8.20 -16.27
N ALA A 419 4.58 7.57 -17.44
CA ALA A 419 5.01 8.18 -18.71
C ALA A 419 4.26 9.49 -19.00
N ALA A 420 2.94 9.50 -18.83
CA ALA A 420 2.11 10.69 -19.01
C ALA A 420 2.48 11.85 -18.07
N ARG A 421 3.08 11.56 -16.92
CA ARG A 421 3.54 12.57 -15.94
C ARG A 421 4.96 13.05 -16.22
N THR A 422 5.79 12.22 -16.83
CA THR A 422 7.24 12.44 -16.91
C THR A 422 7.69 12.94 -18.27
N LEU A 423 6.99 12.57 -19.33
CA LEU A 423 7.34 13.00 -20.68
C LEU A 423 7.28 14.53 -20.75
N PRO A 424 8.28 15.19 -21.35
CA PRO A 424 8.23 16.62 -21.59
C PRO A 424 7.07 16.93 -22.54
N THR A 425 6.12 17.74 -22.06
CA THR A 425 4.91 18.05 -22.82
C THR A 425 4.67 19.55 -22.97
N TRP A 426 3.89 19.90 -23.98
CA TRP A 426 3.27 21.23 -24.14
C TRP A 426 1.75 21.09 -24.29
N SER A 427 1.01 22.14 -23.92
CA SER A 427 -0.45 22.21 -24.10
C SER A 427 -0.86 23.68 -24.28
N ASP A 428 -0.80 24.17 -25.51
CA ASP A 428 -1.29 25.51 -25.84
C ASP A 428 -2.68 25.33 -26.44
N GLY A 429 -3.73 25.61 -25.65
CA GLY A 429 -5.08 25.10 -25.87
C GLY A 429 -5.68 25.24 -27.28
N ASP A 430 -5.34 26.29 -28.03
CA ASP A 430 -5.86 26.51 -29.39
C ASP A 430 -4.91 26.03 -30.51
N LEU A 431 -3.69 25.59 -30.18
CA LEU A 431 -2.69 25.15 -31.15
C LEU A 431 -2.78 23.64 -31.37
N LEU A 432 -3.20 23.26 -32.58
CA LEU A 432 -3.19 21.85 -32.99
C LEU A 432 -1.74 21.35 -33.13
N PRO A 433 -1.44 20.14 -32.66
CA PRO A 433 -0.13 19.53 -32.85
C PRO A 433 0.15 19.29 -34.32
N ILE A 434 1.37 19.63 -34.78
CA ILE A 434 1.79 19.35 -36.16
C ILE A 434 2.44 17.95 -36.18
N PRO A 435 1.85 16.95 -36.88
CA PRO A 435 2.33 15.56 -36.78
C PRO A 435 3.81 15.37 -37.15
N SER A 436 4.35 16.16 -38.08
CA SER A 436 5.78 16.08 -38.43
C SER A 436 6.71 16.59 -37.33
N LEU A 437 6.30 17.61 -36.58
CA LEU A 437 7.05 18.11 -35.42
C LEU A 437 6.94 17.14 -34.25
N GLU A 438 5.76 16.59 -34.01
CA GLU A 438 5.54 15.57 -32.97
C GLU A 438 6.36 14.31 -33.24
N ARG A 439 6.37 13.80 -34.48
CA ARG A 439 7.23 12.65 -34.84
C ARG A 439 8.72 12.95 -34.71
N LYS A 440 9.13 14.20 -34.93
CA LYS A 440 10.52 14.62 -34.69
C LYS A 440 10.83 14.61 -33.18
N ALA A 441 9.96 15.21 -32.37
CA ALA A 441 10.11 15.22 -30.91
C ALA A 441 10.11 13.81 -30.33
N VAL A 442 9.23 12.92 -30.81
CA VAL A 442 9.21 11.50 -30.43
C VAL A 442 10.57 10.84 -30.67
N LYS A 443 11.17 11.02 -31.85
CA LYS A 443 12.49 10.44 -32.14
C LYS A 443 13.60 10.99 -31.24
N GLU A 444 13.57 12.27 -30.93
CA GLU A 444 14.52 12.89 -29.99
C GLU A 444 14.35 12.33 -28.58
N LEU A 445 13.12 12.15 -28.11
CA LEU A 445 12.82 11.54 -26.82
C LEU A 445 13.21 10.05 -26.77
N GLN A 446 12.98 9.30 -27.85
CA GLN A 446 13.39 7.90 -27.95
C GLN A 446 14.91 7.76 -27.94
N GLU A 447 15.64 8.62 -28.67
CA GLU A 447 17.11 8.65 -28.63
C GLU A 447 17.62 8.92 -27.21
N GLU A 448 17.00 9.87 -26.49
CA GLU A 448 17.36 10.13 -25.09
C GLU A 448 17.10 8.92 -24.20
N CYS A 449 15.96 8.22 -24.36
CA CYS A 449 15.69 6.97 -23.65
C CYS A 449 16.73 5.88 -23.97
N HIS A 450 17.13 5.73 -25.24
CA HIS A 450 18.18 4.78 -25.64
C HIS A 450 19.54 5.15 -25.03
N GLN A 451 19.86 6.44 -24.95
CA GLN A 451 21.06 6.92 -24.27
C GLN A 451 21.02 6.59 -22.78
N MET A 452 19.89 6.83 -22.10
CA MET A 452 19.71 6.46 -20.69
C MET A 452 19.88 4.95 -20.47
N LEU A 453 19.34 4.10 -21.36
CA LEU A 453 19.52 2.65 -21.29
C LEU A 453 20.98 2.24 -21.49
N ALA A 454 21.72 2.92 -22.38
CA ALA A 454 23.13 2.66 -22.64
C ALA A 454 24.06 3.06 -21.48
N GLU A 455 23.60 3.91 -20.57
CA GLU A 455 24.35 4.25 -19.34
C GLU A 455 24.34 3.11 -18.32
N PHE A 456 23.37 2.19 -18.38
CA PHE A 456 23.34 1.03 -17.49
C PHE A 456 24.42 0.01 -17.93
N PRO A 457 25.22 -0.52 -16.98
CA PRO A 457 26.19 -1.58 -17.26
C PRO A 457 25.55 -2.91 -17.72
N THR A 458 24.28 -3.14 -17.37
CA THR A 458 23.53 -4.36 -17.68
C THR A 458 22.20 -4.04 -18.34
N THR A 459 21.76 -4.93 -19.22
CA THR A 459 20.44 -4.87 -19.89
C THR A 459 19.33 -5.47 -19.01
N SER A 460 18.06 -5.19 -19.35
CA SER A 460 16.89 -5.78 -18.68
C SER A 460 16.87 -7.31 -18.79
N ASP A 461 17.19 -7.85 -19.98
CA ASP A 461 17.31 -9.30 -20.21
C ASP A 461 18.42 -9.95 -19.38
N GLU A 462 19.56 -9.28 -19.22
CA GLU A 462 20.65 -9.76 -18.37
C GLU A 462 20.25 -9.77 -16.90
N ASP A 463 19.61 -8.70 -16.41
CA ASP A 463 19.13 -8.64 -15.03
C ASP A 463 18.07 -9.69 -14.73
N GLN A 464 17.15 -9.93 -15.66
CA GLN A 464 16.16 -11.01 -15.53
C GLN A 464 16.85 -12.38 -15.46
N LYS A 465 17.84 -12.64 -16.34
CA LYS A 465 18.62 -13.88 -16.29
C LYS A 465 19.39 -14.03 -14.98
N ILE A 466 19.92 -12.94 -14.42
CA ILE A 466 20.60 -12.97 -13.12
C ILE A 466 19.61 -13.42 -12.04
N LEU A 467 18.44 -12.79 -11.96
CA LEU A 467 17.38 -13.15 -11.00
C LEU A 467 16.95 -14.62 -11.16
N ASP A 468 16.71 -15.06 -12.40
CA ASP A 468 16.30 -16.44 -12.69
C ASP A 468 17.40 -17.46 -12.33
N SER A 469 18.67 -17.06 -12.40
CA SER A 469 19.82 -17.92 -12.10
C SER A 469 20.18 -18.00 -10.62
N MET A 470 19.63 -17.12 -9.78
CA MET A 470 19.98 -16.99 -8.36
C MET A 470 18.74 -17.07 -7.44
N PRO A 471 18.02 -18.21 -7.41
CA PRO A 471 16.80 -18.34 -6.61
C PRO A 471 17.03 -18.21 -5.10
N ASP A 472 18.23 -18.54 -4.62
CA ASP A 472 18.61 -18.52 -3.20
C ASP A 472 19.55 -17.35 -2.84
N CYS A 473 19.52 -16.24 -3.59
CA CYS A 473 20.35 -15.08 -3.26
C CYS A 473 19.86 -14.31 -2.02
N ARG A 474 20.75 -13.49 -1.44
CA ARG A 474 20.39 -12.57 -0.34
C ARG A 474 19.21 -11.69 -0.79
N ARG A 475 18.20 -11.53 0.06
CA ARG A 475 17.00 -10.74 -0.27
C ARG A 475 17.28 -9.29 -0.60
N THR A 476 18.30 -8.70 0.02
CA THR A 476 18.80 -7.36 -0.30
C THR A 476 19.40 -7.29 -1.70
N LEU A 477 20.17 -8.30 -2.12
CA LEU A 477 20.73 -8.39 -3.47
C LEU A 477 19.62 -8.52 -4.53
N GLU A 478 18.67 -9.42 -4.28
CA GLU A 478 17.49 -9.61 -5.13
C GLU A 478 16.74 -8.29 -5.32
N ALA A 479 16.51 -7.55 -4.23
CA ALA A 479 15.81 -6.27 -4.23
C ALA A 479 16.57 -5.19 -5.02
N ALA A 480 17.91 -5.15 -4.93
CA ALA A 480 18.75 -4.24 -5.69
C ALA A 480 18.67 -4.51 -7.20
N ILE A 481 18.77 -5.78 -7.61
CA ILE A 481 18.69 -6.17 -9.01
C ILE A 481 17.27 -5.92 -9.57
N LYS A 482 16.22 -6.26 -8.83
CA LYS A 482 14.82 -5.93 -9.19
C LYS A 482 14.64 -4.43 -9.39
N TYR A 483 15.22 -3.58 -8.52
CA TYR A 483 15.12 -2.13 -8.67
C TYR A 483 15.73 -1.61 -9.98
N ARG A 484 16.97 -1.99 -10.30
CA ARG A 484 17.59 -1.54 -11.56
C ARG A 484 16.91 -2.13 -12.80
N LEU A 485 16.36 -3.34 -12.70
CA LEU A 485 15.54 -3.94 -13.75
C LEU A 485 14.28 -3.11 -13.98
N HIS A 486 13.52 -2.81 -12.93
CA HIS A 486 12.29 -2.02 -13.03
C HIS A 486 12.53 -0.62 -13.62
N ARG A 487 13.66 0.01 -13.31
CA ARG A 487 14.06 1.28 -13.94
C ARG A 487 14.25 1.15 -15.45
N LYS A 488 14.92 0.09 -15.91
CA LYS A 488 15.09 -0.17 -17.35
C LYS A 488 13.77 -0.48 -18.03
N LEU A 489 12.93 -1.34 -17.42
CA LEU A 489 11.61 -1.67 -17.93
C LEU A 489 10.71 -0.44 -18.09
N LEU A 490 10.79 0.53 -17.18
CA LEU A 490 10.06 1.80 -17.31
C LEU A 490 10.52 2.59 -18.55
N ILE A 491 11.83 2.70 -18.78
CA ILE A 491 12.37 3.41 -19.95
C ILE A 491 11.96 2.70 -21.25
N GLU A 492 12.09 1.37 -21.30
CA GLU A 492 11.66 0.56 -22.44
C GLU A 492 10.15 0.70 -22.72
N LYS A 493 9.33 0.71 -21.67
CA LYS A 493 7.89 0.92 -21.79
C LYS A 493 7.58 2.32 -22.34
N VAL A 494 8.34 3.34 -21.96
CA VAL A 494 8.20 4.70 -22.51
C VAL A 494 8.58 4.75 -23.99
N ILE A 495 9.63 4.05 -24.42
CA ILE A 495 9.97 3.94 -25.85
C ILE A 495 8.81 3.31 -26.63
N GLN A 496 8.23 2.22 -26.13
CA GLN A 496 7.07 1.56 -26.74
C GLN A 496 5.84 2.48 -26.76
N ALA A 497 5.61 3.27 -25.70
CA ALA A 497 4.52 4.24 -25.66
C ALA A 497 4.73 5.34 -26.72
N LEU A 498 5.95 5.82 -26.89
CA LEU A 498 6.30 6.79 -27.92
C LEU A 498 6.11 6.22 -29.34
N ASP A 499 6.40 4.93 -29.55
CA ASP A 499 6.10 4.23 -30.81
C ASP A 499 4.60 4.20 -31.12
N ILE A 500 3.78 3.82 -30.13
CA ILE A 500 2.33 3.80 -30.28
C ILE A 500 1.79 5.23 -30.52
N TYR A 501 2.36 6.22 -29.84
CA TYR A 501 1.99 7.62 -30.01
C TYR A 501 2.28 8.13 -31.42
N GLN A 502 3.45 7.87 -31.99
CA GLN A 502 3.78 8.31 -33.36
C GLN A 502 2.90 7.65 -34.44
N ASP A 503 2.44 6.43 -34.20
CA ASP A 503 1.57 5.68 -35.12
C ASP A 503 0.11 6.15 -35.03
N ARG A 504 -0.34 6.48 -33.82
CA ARG A 504 -1.74 6.84 -33.53
C ARG A 504 -2.01 8.35 -33.53
N ILE A 505 -1.00 9.20 -33.72
CA ILE A 505 -1.22 10.64 -33.87
C ILE A 505 -2.01 10.92 -35.17
N LEU A 506 -3.31 11.16 -35.00
CA LEU A 506 -4.25 11.48 -36.05
C LEU A 506 -4.40 13.00 -36.22
N PHE A 507 -4.78 13.42 -37.43
CA PHE A 507 -5.02 14.82 -37.83
C PHE A 507 -6.04 15.54 -36.94
#